data_AF-A0A3N4VNP3-F1
#
_entry.id   AF-A0A3N4VNP3-F1
#
_cell.length_a   1.000
_cell.length_b   1.000
_cell.length_c   1.000
_cell.angle_alpha   90.00
_cell.angle_beta   90.00
_cell.angle_gamma   90.00
#
_symmetry.space_group_name_H-M   'P 1'
#
loop_
_entity.id
_entity.type
_entity.pdbx_description
1 polymer ?
#
loop_
_entity_poly.entity_id
_entity_poly.type
_entity_poly.pdbx_seq_one_letter_code
_entity_poly.pdbx_strand_id
1 'polypeptide(L)'
;MRQVNGTFEVKVTPQQPDNAPAQAAGIGRMSLQKRFHGPLQATGQGEMLYAGDGTTSGAYVAIEKVEGTLDGREGGFALVHHALMNRGKPEAWTVTVVPIRERASSPACRAR
;
A
#
# COMPACT_ATOMS: atom_id res chain seq x y z
N MET A 1 18.89 -7.23 11.94
CA MET A 1 18.02 -7.23 10.75
C MET A 1 18.67 -6.38 9.67
N ARG A 2 18.52 -6.74 8.40
CA ARG A 2 19.02 -5.90 7.30
C ARG A 2 18.08 -4.71 7.10
N GLN A 3 18.64 -3.52 6.96
CA GLN A 3 17.88 -2.28 6.76
C GLN A 3 18.39 -1.61 5.48
N VAL A 4 17.45 -1.01 4.74
CA VAL A 4 17.74 -0.20 3.56
C VAL A 4 16.92 1.08 3.65
N ASN A 5 17.44 2.16 3.09
CA ASN A 5 16.77 3.45 3.04
C ASN A 5 16.64 3.88 1.58
N GLY A 6 15.49 4.43 1.23
CA GLY A 6 15.16 4.89 -0.11
C GLY A 6 14.00 5.86 -0.06
N THR A 7 13.66 6.42 -1.22
CA THR A 7 12.52 7.32 -1.37
C THR A 7 11.42 6.63 -2.17
N PHE A 8 10.21 7.17 -2.07
CA PHE A 8 9.13 6.77 -2.94
C PHE A 8 8.25 7.97 -3.28
N GLU A 9 7.62 7.88 -4.44
CA GLU A 9 6.54 8.76 -4.86
C GLU A 9 5.21 8.04 -4.70
N VAL A 10 4.15 8.77 -4.40
CA VAL A 10 2.79 8.22 -4.29
C VAL A 10 1.79 9.10 -5.03
N LYS A 11 0.99 8.49 -5.89
CA LYS A 11 -0.22 9.06 -6.47
C LYS A 11 -1.43 8.45 -5.78
N VAL A 12 -2.26 9.31 -5.21
CA VAL A 12 -3.52 8.94 -4.55
C VAL A 12 -4.67 9.46 -5.40
N THR A 13 -5.56 8.57 -5.84
CA THR A 13 -6.72 8.96 -6.67
C THR A 13 -8.00 8.54 -5.96
N PRO A 14 -8.90 9.49 -5.60
CA PRO A 14 -10.20 9.16 -5.05
C PRO A 14 -10.97 8.21 -5.97
N GLN A 15 -11.67 7.27 -5.37
CA GLN A 15 -12.51 6.30 -6.07
C GLN A 15 -13.93 6.38 -5.54
N GLN A 16 -14.91 5.99 -6.35
CA GLN A 16 -16.28 5.81 -5.87
C GLN A 16 -16.28 4.70 -4.80
N PRO A 17 -16.95 4.86 -3.64
CA PRO A 17 -17.15 3.77 -2.70
C PRO A 17 -17.76 2.55 -3.40
N ASP A 18 -17.42 1.35 -2.94
CA ASP A 18 -17.79 0.09 -3.60
C ASP A 18 -19.32 -0.12 -3.66
N ASN A 19 -20.06 0.40 -2.69
CA ASN A 19 -21.51 0.27 -2.61
C ASN A 19 -22.17 1.48 -1.92
N ALA A 20 -23.48 1.61 -2.12
CA ALA A 20 -24.28 2.71 -1.55
C ALA A 20 -24.23 2.78 -0.01
N PRO A 21 -24.26 1.65 0.74
CA PRO A 21 -24.07 1.69 2.19
C PRO A 21 -22.72 2.31 2.61
N ALA A 22 -21.62 1.95 1.95
CA ALA A 22 -20.31 2.52 2.26
C ALA A 22 -20.28 4.03 2.03
N GLN A 23 -20.88 4.50 0.94
CA GLN A 23 -21.03 5.94 0.66
C GLN A 23 -21.87 6.65 1.72
N ALA A 24 -23.03 6.09 2.09
CA ALA A 24 -23.91 6.66 3.10
C ALA A 24 -23.26 6.71 4.50
N ALA A 25 -22.38 5.76 4.80
CA ALA A 25 -21.60 5.71 6.04
C ALA A 25 -20.39 6.67 6.04
N GLY A 26 -20.11 7.38 4.95
CA GLY A 26 -18.95 8.26 4.83
C GLY A 26 -17.61 7.53 4.74
N ILE A 27 -17.62 6.26 4.31
CA ILE A 27 -16.39 5.49 4.07
C ILE A 27 -15.84 5.84 2.70
N GLY A 28 -14.65 6.41 2.67
CA GLY A 28 -13.95 6.77 1.44
C GLY A 28 -13.08 5.65 0.91
N ARG A 29 -12.88 5.63 -0.42
CA ARG A 29 -11.98 4.72 -1.12
C ARG A 29 -10.98 5.50 -1.97
N MET A 30 -9.74 5.04 -2.02
CA MET A 30 -8.67 5.62 -2.84
C MET A 30 -7.86 4.51 -3.49
N SER A 31 -7.44 4.71 -4.74
CA SER A 31 -6.42 3.89 -5.38
C SER A 31 -5.04 4.51 -5.12
N LEU A 32 -4.05 3.67 -4.88
CA LEU A 32 -2.67 4.05 -4.62
C LEU A 32 -1.76 3.52 -5.74
N GLN A 33 -0.91 4.39 -6.26
CA GLN A 33 0.20 4.01 -7.13
C GLN A 33 1.48 4.57 -6.56
N LYS A 34 2.50 3.73 -6.39
CA LYS A 34 3.79 4.12 -5.84
C LYS A 34 4.94 3.78 -6.76
N ARG A 35 5.99 4.60 -6.72
CA ARG A 35 7.28 4.31 -7.35
C ARG A 35 8.35 4.41 -6.27
N PHE A 36 9.02 3.29 -5.99
CA PHE A 36 10.12 3.21 -5.02
C PHE A 36 11.46 3.34 -5.74
N HIS A 37 12.40 4.03 -5.10
CA HIS A 37 13.73 4.32 -5.63
C HIS A 37 14.83 4.00 -4.62
N GLY A 38 16.00 3.63 -5.14
CA GLY A 38 17.17 3.24 -4.34
C GLY A 38 17.29 1.72 -4.22
N PRO A 39 17.67 1.19 -3.04
CA PRO A 39 17.83 -0.25 -2.82
C PRO A 39 16.59 -1.08 -3.17
N LEU A 40 15.39 -0.53 -2.95
CA LEU A 40 14.13 -1.03 -3.48
C LEU A 40 13.76 -0.21 -4.73
N GLN A 41 13.98 -0.78 -5.91
CA GLN A 41 13.51 -0.22 -7.17
C GLN A 41 12.26 -0.98 -7.59
N ALA A 42 11.08 -0.42 -7.29
CA ALA A 42 9.82 -1.14 -7.43
C ALA A 42 8.65 -0.20 -7.78
N THR A 43 7.53 -0.81 -8.16
CA THR A 43 6.22 -0.15 -8.26
C THR A 43 5.26 -0.77 -7.25
N GLY A 44 4.44 0.06 -6.62
CA GLY A 44 3.36 -0.36 -5.74
C GLY A 44 2.00 -0.04 -6.35
N GLN A 45 1.05 -0.98 -6.31
CA GLN A 45 -0.35 -0.74 -6.66
C GLN A 45 -1.25 -1.27 -5.54
N GLY A 46 -2.21 -0.46 -5.09
CA GLY A 46 -3.06 -0.83 -3.99
C GLY A 46 -4.32 -0.01 -3.87
N GLU A 47 -5.11 -0.34 -2.86
CA GLU A 47 -6.32 0.38 -2.50
C GLU A 47 -6.34 0.69 -1.00
N MET A 48 -6.94 1.81 -0.66
CA MET A 48 -7.12 2.32 0.68
C MET A 48 -8.60 2.56 0.94
N LEU A 49 -9.06 2.13 2.12
CA LEU A 49 -10.32 2.57 2.71
C LEU A 49 -10.03 3.47 3.90
N TYR A 50 -10.83 4.52 4.07
CA TYR A 50 -10.65 5.46 5.17
C TYR A 50 -11.97 6.01 5.68
N ALA A 51 -11.93 6.53 6.91
CA ALA A 51 -12.99 7.31 7.52
C ALA A 51 -12.40 8.46 8.33
N GLY A 52 -13.14 9.56 8.47
CA GLY A 52 -12.70 10.77 9.16
C GLY A 52 -11.99 11.77 8.24
N ASP A 53 -11.42 12.82 8.84
CA ASP A 53 -10.79 13.93 8.13
C ASP A 53 -9.30 13.72 7.84
N GLY A 54 -8.71 12.67 8.45
CA GLY A 54 -7.29 12.30 8.28
C GLY A 54 -6.28 13.29 8.89
N THR A 55 -6.74 14.38 9.52
CA THR A 55 -5.88 15.43 10.07
C THR A 55 -6.05 15.55 11.59
N THR A 56 -7.30 15.59 12.06
CA THR A 56 -7.62 15.58 13.49
C THR A 56 -8.03 14.18 13.92
N SER A 57 -8.86 13.48 13.16
CA SER A 57 -9.34 12.15 13.53
C SER A 57 -9.60 11.34 12.27
N GLY A 58 -9.19 10.08 12.29
CA GLY A 58 -9.47 9.20 11.18
C GLY A 58 -8.76 7.87 11.29
N ALA A 59 -9.21 6.93 10.48
CA ALA A 59 -8.57 5.64 10.32
C ALA A 59 -8.40 5.37 8.83
N TYR A 60 -7.32 4.67 8.48
CA TYR A 60 -7.22 4.07 7.17
C TYR A 60 -6.61 2.68 7.25
N VAL A 61 -7.03 1.85 6.31
CA VAL A 61 -6.41 0.55 6.00
C VAL A 61 -6.12 0.51 4.52
N ALA A 62 -4.99 -0.08 4.15
CA ALA A 62 -4.65 -0.28 2.75
C ALA A 62 -3.91 -1.60 2.56
N ILE A 63 -4.10 -2.20 1.39
CA ILE A 63 -3.25 -3.29 0.91
C ILE A 63 -2.65 -2.84 -0.40
N GLU A 64 -1.34 -3.03 -0.54
CA GLU A 64 -0.64 -2.77 -1.79
C GLU A 64 0.23 -3.96 -2.19
N LYS A 65 0.29 -4.25 -3.48
CA LYS A 65 1.27 -5.16 -4.06
C LYS A 65 2.45 -4.35 -4.57
N VAL A 66 3.65 -4.74 -4.16
CA VAL A 66 4.91 -4.16 -4.57
C VAL A 66 5.65 -5.17 -5.43
N GLU A 67 6.07 -4.76 -6.62
CA GLU A 67 6.80 -5.59 -7.58
C GLU A 67 8.05 -4.83 -8.06
N GLY A 68 9.20 -5.52 -8.06
CA GLY A 68 10.46 -4.95 -8.53
C GLY A 68 11.68 -5.66 -7.92
N THR A 69 12.73 -4.89 -7.66
CA THR A 69 14.03 -5.41 -7.24
C THR A 69 14.44 -4.81 -5.91
N LEU A 70 14.82 -5.67 -4.95
CA LEU A 70 15.42 -5.29 -3.67
C LEU A 70 16.87 -5.78 -3.61
N ASP A 71 17.83 -4.86 -3.65
CA ASP A 71 19.27 -5.16 -3.64
C ASP A 71 19.67 -6.23 -4.68
N GLY A 72 19.18 -6.09 -5.90
CA GLY A 72 19.44 -7.03 -7.00
C GLY A 72 18.58 -8.29 -7.00
N ARG A 73 17.68 -8.49 -6.02
CA ARG A 73 16.74 -9.62 -5.98
C ARG A 73 15.38 -9.20 -6.52
N GLU A 74 14.99 -9.76 -7.65
CA GLU A 74 13.68 -9.54 -8.25
C GLU A 74 12.59 -10.34 -7.53
N GLY A 75 11.42 -9.75 -7.37
CA GLY A 75 10.25 -10.41 -6.78
C GLY A 75 9.11 -9.46 -6.46
N GLY A 76 8.13 -9.99 -5.73
CA GLY A 76 6.97 -9.26 -5.27
C GLY A 76 6.65 -9.55 -3.80
N PHE A 77 5.90 -8.65 -3.18
CA PHE A 77 5.30 -8.86 -1.88
C PHE A 77 4.08 -7.93 -1.71
N ALA A 78 3.18 -8.29 -0.79
CA ALA A 78 2.11 -7.40 -0.38
C ALA A 78 2.44 -6.70 0.94
N LEU A 79 2.05 -5.44 1.07
CA LEU A 79 2.06 -4.70 2.33
C LEU A 79 0.64 -4.51 2.83
N VAL A 80 0.45 -4.61 4.14
CA VAL A 80 -0.74 -4.13 4.84
C VAL A 80 -0.40 -2.85 5.60
N HIS A 81 -1.24 -1.85 5.44
CA HIS A 81 -1.18 -0.58 6.15
C HIS A 81 -2.34 -0.50 7.14
N HIS A 82 -2.05 0.00 8.33
CA HIS A 82 -3.05 0.31 9.35
C HIS A 82 -2.63 1.58 10.07
N ALA A 83 -3.51 2.58 10.10
CA ALA A 83 -3.29 3.77 10.88
C ALA A 83 -4.56 4.30 11.54
N LEU A 84 -4.37 4.91 12.71
CA LEU A 84 -5.41 5.53 13.52
C LEU A 84 -4.90 6.86 14.08
N MET A 85 -5.68 7.91 13.86
CA MET A 85 -5.50 9.26 14.38
C MET A 85 -6.64 9.59 15.35
N ASN A 86 -6.28 10.05 16.55
CA ASN A 86 -7.22 10.51 17.56
C ASN A 86 -6.85 11.94 17.99
N ARG A 87 -7.68 12.93 17.65
CA ARG A 87 -7.51 14.34 18.03
C ARG A 87 -6.09 14.89 17.77
N GLY A 88 -5.58 14.63 16.57
CA GLY A 88 -4.28 15.07 16.08
C GLY A 88 -3.11 14.21 16.57
N LYS A 89 -3.36 13.13 17.32
CA LYS A 89 -2.34 12.22 17.83
C LYS A 89 -2.39 10.88 17.08
N PRO A 90 -1.28 10.43 16.47
CA PRO A 90 -1.20 9.07 15.94
C PRO A 90 -1.26 8.06 17.10
N GLU A 91 -2.24 7.16 17.08
CA GLU A 91 -2.35 6.06 18.05
C GLU A 91 -1.81 4.75 17.49
N ALA A 92 -1.95 4.54 16.19
CA ALA A 92 -1.36 3.42 15.48
C ALA A 92 -0.87 3.85 14.10
N TRP A 93 0.30 3.39 13.70
CA TRP A 93 0.81 3.54 12.35
C TRP A 93 1.76 2.40 12.02
N THR A 94 1.28 1.44 11.24
CA THR A 94 2.05 0.24 10.89
C THR A 94 1.96 -0.05 9.41
N VAL A 95 3.10 -0.45 8.85
CA VAL A 95 3.20 -1.03 7.51
C VAL A 95 3.96 -2.34 7.65
N THR A 96 3.37 -3.44 7.20
CA THR A 96 3.94 -4.78 7.43
C THR A 96 3.79 -5.64 6.18
N VAL A 97 4.81 -6.46 5.90
CA VAL A 97 4.74 -7.45 4.81
C VAL A 97 3.72 -8.52 5.18
N VAL A 98 2.74 -8.75 4.30
CA VAL A 98 1.78 -9.83 4.48
C VAL A 98 2.51 -11.17 4.32
N PRO A 99 2.42 -12.10 5.30
CA PRO A 99 3.11 -13.38 5.23
C PRO A 99 2.37 -14.36 4.31
N ILE A 100 2.36 -14.07 3.01
CA ILE A 100 1.86 -14.99 1.98
C ILE A 100 3.00 -15.85 1.46
N ARG A 101 2.72 -17.14 1.23
CA ARG A 101 3.57 -17.96 0.37
C ARG A 101 3.19 -17.62 -1.07
N GLU A 102 3.83 -16.61 -1.64
CA GLU A 102 3.65 -16.35 -3.06
C GLU A 102 4.28 -17.51 -3.83
N ARG A 103 3.45 -18.26 -4.56
CA ARG A 103 3.94 -19.26 -5.51
C ARG A 103 4.49 -18.44 -6.68
N ALA A 104 5.80 -18.46 -6.89
CA ALA A 104 6.45 -17.71 -7.95
C ALA A 104 5.65 -17.81 -9.26
N SER A 105 4.99 -16.72 -9.65
CA SER A 105 4.44 -16.60 -10.99
C SER A 105 5.60 -16.33 -11.93
N SER A 106 6.23 -17.39 -12.42
CA SER A 106 7.07 -17.32 -13.62
C SER A 106 6.56 -18.35 -14.62
N PRO A 107 6.10 -17.87 -15.79
CA PRO A 107 6.72 -18.33 -17.02
C PRO A 107 6.78 -17.18 -18.04
N ALA A 108 7.79 -16.31 -17.96
CA ALA A 108 8.08 -15.37 -19.05
C ALA A 108 9.57 -15.28 -19.36
N CYS A 109 10.26 -16.42 -19.27
CA CYS A 109 11.38 -16.75 -20.16
C CYS A 109 10.84 -17.61 -21.32
N ARG A 110 9.92 -17.05 -22.12
CA ARG A 110 9.52 -17.57 -23.44
C ARG A 110 9.08 -16.41 -24.33
N ALA A 111 10.05 -15.70 -24.87
CA ALA A 111 9.95 -15.17 -26.23
C ALA A 111 11.33 -15.41 -26.87
N ARG A 112 11.30 -16.13 -27.99
CA ARG A 112 12.45 -16.28 -28.89
C ARG A 112 12.73 -14.95 -29.56
#